data_AF-A0A951YBS3-F1
#
_entry.id   AF-A0A951YBS3-F1
#
_cell.length_a   1.000
_cell.length_b   1.000
_cell.length_c   1.000
_cell.angle_alpha   90.00
_cell.angle_beta   90.00
_cell.angle_gamma   90.00
#
_symmetry.space_group_name_H-M   'P 1'
#
loop_
_entity.id
_entity.type
_entity.pdbx_description
1 polymer ?
#
loop_
_entity_poly.entity_id
_entity_poly.type
_entity_poly.pdbx_seq_one_letter_code
_entity_poly.pdbx_strand_id
1 'polypeptide(L)'
;MRKRANNIFRSVFRFLPVQLFLLHFRKYQLFLLFWIILVLVITGDFAAIFGAATLFLAPEYLGQTNFRSMFLLGGAMAVFVMAWHITTFIINHSRIPFIGAVRYAFIKYCLNNSLLPLLFLIFYTISSIRFQLFHEHAGILQVLRIQAGFYLGFTLIVIISFAYFFRVGRDLLKTVISRIANPALIRNIIPYDSLDIEMDLLKADTFLTGRLKIKKFSDVESYHPRLLNTVMRRHSRNATTATLFAILILFLLGLFSEQPTLRVPAAASFLLLFSVIMGMVGSVKYFLRSWEILGWAVIISIIAFLVKERVVDLRSIAYGMDYKA
;
A
#
# COMPACT_ATOMS: atom_id res chain seq x y z
N MET A 1 -7.83 -39.50 -11.15
CA MET A 1 -6.92 -38.45 -10.62
C MET A 1 -6.95 -37.12 -11.41
N ARG A 2 -6.93 -37.12 -12.75
CA ARG A 2 -6.88 -35.91 -13.60
C ARG A 2 -8.02 -34.88 -13.36
N LYS A 3 -9.26 -35.33 -13.14
CA LYS A 3 -10.41 -34.43 -12.81
C LYS A 3 -10.27 -33.75 -11.43
N ARG A 4 -9.70 -34.44 -10.43
CA ARG A 4 -9.51 -33.90 -9.08
C ARG A 4 -8.39 -32.85 -9.05
N ALA A 5 -7.30 -33.08 -9.80
CA ALA A 5 -6.24 -32.11 -10.01
C ALA A 5 -6.75 -30.84 -10.71
N ASN A 6 -7.52 -30.97 -11.81
CA ASN A 6 -8.11 -29.82 -12.50
C ASN A 6 -9.03 -28.97 -11.61
N ASN A 7 -9.76 -29.59 -10.68
CA ASN A 7 -10.61 -28.86 -9.73
C ASN A 7 -9.79 -28.08 -8.68
N ILE A 8 -8.64 -28.63 -8.24
CA ILE A 8 -7.74 -27.94 -7.31
C ILE A 8 -7.09 -26.73 -8.00
N PHE A 9 -6.56 -26.89 -9.22
CA PHE A 9 -5.98 -25.78 -9.98
C PHE A 9 -6.99 -24.65 -10.23
N ARG A 10 -8.23 -24.99 -10.61
CA ARG A 10 -9.29 -23.99 -10.76
C ARG A 10 -9.60 -23.29 -9.43
N SER A 11 -9.64 -24.04 -8.32
CA SER A 11 -9.90 -23.47 -6.99
C SER A 11 -8.79 -22.53 -6.52
N VAL A 12 -7.52 -22.86 -6.78
CA VAL A 12 -6.38 -21.99 -6.43
C VAL A 12 -6.37 -20.75 -7.33
N PHE A 13 -6.59 -20.92 -8.63
CA PHE A 13 -6.63 -19.80 -9.56
C PHE A 13 -7.77 -18.83 -9.22
N ARG A 14 -8.96 -19.34 -8.87
CA ARG A 14 -10.13 -18.52 -8.49
C ARG A 14 -10.11 -18.04 -7.03
N PHE A 15 -9.01 -18.25 -6.32
CA PHE A 15 -8.83 -17.72 -4.98
C PHE A 15 -8.52 -16.22 -5.07
N LEU A 16 -9.24 -15.40 -4.29
CA LEU A 16 -9.13 -13.94 -4.35
C LEU A 16 -7.68 -13.42 -4.23
N PRO A 17 -6.81 -13.92 -3.33
CA PRO A 17 -5.43 -13.46 -3.25
C PRO A 17 -4.61 -13.69 -4.52
N VAL A 18 -4.83 -14.82 -5.19
CA VAL A 18 -4.15 -15.15 -6.45
C VAL A 18 -4.68 -14.25 -7.56
N GLN A 19 -5.99 -14.08 -7.66
CA GLN A 19 -6.61 -13.18 -8.63
C GLN A 19 -6.15 -11.73 -8.44
N LEU A 20 -6.10 -11.25 -7.19
CA LEU A 20 -5.57 -9.94 -6.87
C LEU A 20 -4.11 -9.82 -7.28
N PHE A 21 -3.26 -10.76 -6.90
CA PHE A 21 -1.86 -10.76 -7.28
C PHE A 21 -1.68 -10.63 -8.80
N LEU A 22 -2.34 -11.49 -9.58
CA LEU A 22 -2.29 -11.45 -11.05
C LEU A 22 -2.85 -10.14 -11.64
N LEU A 23 -3.86 -9.56 -11.00
CA LEU A 23 -4.45 -8.28 -11.43
C LEU A 23 -3.41 -7.14 -11.39
N HIS A 24 -2.49 -7.14 -10.43
CA HIS A 24 -1.44 -6.11 -10.33
C HIS A 24 -0.49 -6.15 -11.53
N PHE A 25 -0.08 -7.35 -11.96
CA PHE A 25 0.77 -7.53 -13.14
C PHE A 25 0.06 -7.16 -14.44
N ARG A 26 -1.25 -7.41 -14.52
CA ARG A 26 -2.02 -7.14 -15.74
C ARG A 26 -2.39 -5.67 -15.93
N LYS A 27 -2.72 -4.94 -14.86
CA LYS A 27 -3.34 -3.60 -14.95
C LYS A 27 -2.64 -2.48 -14.18
N TYR A 28 -1.71 -2.81 -13.29
CA TYR A 28 -1.14 -1.87 -12.33
C TYR A 28 0.39 -1.93 -12.27
N GLN A 29 1.04 -2.02 -13.43
CA GLN A 29 2.51 -2.18 -13.53
C GLN A 29 3.27 -1.03 -12.87
N LEU A 30 2.75 0.21 -12.95
CA LEU A 30 3.36 1.37 -12.29
C LEU A 30 3.48 1.19 -10.76
N PHE A 31 2.54 0.48 -10.13
CA PHE A 31 2.61 0.22 -8.70
C PHE A 31 3.63 -0.88 -8.36
N LEU A 32 3.86 -1.82 -9.28
CA LEU A 32 4.88 -2.87 -9.13
C LEU A 32 6.30 -2.30 -9.20
N LEU A 33 6.49 -1.18 -9.91
CA LEU A 33 7.79 -0.52 -10.02
C LEU A 33 8.37 -0.14 -8.64
N PHE A 34 7.54 0.30 -7.68
CA PHE A 34 8.00 0.58 -6.32
C PHE A 34 8.59 -0.67 -5.64
N TRP A 35 7.96 -1.83 -5.81
CA TRP A 35 8.45 -3.09 -5.26
C TRP A 35 9.71 -3.57 -5.97
N ILE A 36 9.76 -3.44 -7.29
CA ILE A 36 10.92 -3.81 -8.11
C ILE A 36 12.14 -2.97 -7.71
N ILE A 37 11.98 -1.65 -7.56
CA ILE A 37 13.08 -0.78 -7.11
C ILE A 37 13.58 -1.20 -5.74
N LEU A 38 12.69 -1.48 -4.79
CA LEU A 38 13.11 -1.95 -3.45
C LEU A 38 13.91 -3.25 -3.53
N VAL A 39 13.49 -4.20 -4.38
CA VAL A 39 14.24 -5.45 -4.60
C VAL A 39 15.62 -5.15 -5.18
N LEU A 40 15.70 -4.33 -6.23
CA LEU A 40 16.98 -3.97 -6.88
C LEU A 40 17.93 -3.22 -5.92
N VAL A 41 17.40 -2.37 -5.05
CA VAL A 41 18.19 -1.68 -4.01
C VAL A 41 18.78 -2.70 -3.03
N ILE A 42 17.96 -3.66 -2.55
CA ILE A 42 18.40 -4.66 -1.57
C ILE A 42 19.38 -5.68 -2.17
N THR A 43 19.22 -6.04 -3.46
CA THR A 43 20.17 -6.93 -4.15
C THR A 43 21.48 -6.24 -4.49
N GLY A 44 21.52 -4.90 -4.48
CA GLY A 44 22.68 -4.11 -4.89
C GLY A 44 22.76 -3.87 -6.40
N ASP A 45 21.68 -4.14 -7.15
CA ASP A 45 21.62 -3.87 -8.59
C ASP A 45 21.21 -2.42 -8.90
N PHE A 46 20.76 -1.66 -7.90
CA PHE A 46 20.39 -0.25 -8.04
C PHE A 46 21.03 0.61 -6.94
N ALA A 47 21.60 1.75 -7.35
CA ALA A 47 22.22 2.74 -6.45
C ALA A 47 23.32 2.16 -5.52
N ALA A 48 24.02 1.11 -5.97
CA ALA A 48 25.08 0.45 -5.20
C ALA A 48 26.24 1.39 -4.83
N ILE A 49 26.61 2.30 -5.74
CA ILE A 49 27.67 3.30 -5.54
C ILE A 49 27.34 4.22 -4.34
N PHE A 50 26.06 4.44 -4.06
CA PHE A 50 25.60 5.27 -2.94
C PHE A 50 25.39 4.47 -1.64
N GLY A 51 25.73 3.17 -1.62
CA GLY A 51 25.49 2.30 -0.47
C GLY A 51 24.00 2.09 -0.18
N ALA A 52 23.12 2.20 -1.19
CA ALA A 52 21.67 2.14 -0.94
C ALA A 52 21.25 0.83 -0.24
N ALA A 53 21.89 -0.30 -0.56
CA ALA A 53 21.62 -1.58 0.09
C ALA A 53 21.90 -1.53 1.61
N THR A 54 22.98 -0.89 2.05
CA THR A 54 23.36 -0.83 3.47
C THR A 54 22.36 0.02 4.26
N LEU A 55 21.80 1.08 3.66
CA LEU A 55 20.76 1.90 4.29
C LEU A 55 19.52 1.08 4.68
N PHE A 56 19.18 0.05 3.89
CA PHE A 56 18.05 -0.84 4.18
C PHE A 56 18.44 -2.03 5.06
N LEU A 57 19.60 -2.63 4.86
CA LEU A 57 20.00 -3.88 5.55
C LEU A 57 20.62 -3.63 6.93
N ALA A 58 21.22 -2.45 7.12
CA ALA A 58 21.82 -1.99 8.37
C ALA A 58 21.52 -0.49 8.56
N PRO A 59 20.25 -0.12 8.78
CA PRO A 59 19.87 1.28 8.93
C PRO A 59 20.54 1.91 10.15
N GLU A 60 21.08 3.11 9.97
CA GLU A 60 21.66 3.90 11.06
C GLU A 60 20.62 4.86 11.66
N TYR A 61 20.58 4.90 12.99
CA TYR A 61 19.88 5.93 13.76
C TYR A 61 20.80 6.41 14.87
N LEU A 62 21.08 7.72 14.91
CA LEU A 62 22.06 8.31 15.84
C LEU A 62 23.44 7.63 15.76
N GLY A 63 23.88 7.25 14.55
CA GLY A 63 25.16 6.60 14.29
C GLY A 63 25.25 5.14 14.76
N GLN A 64 24.13 4.48 15.04
CA GLN A 64 24.09 3.08 15.47
C GLN A 64 23.10 2.24 14.67
N THR A 65 23.50 1.00 14.37
CA THR A 65 22.70 -0.04 13.72
C THR A 65 22.12 -0.99 14.79
N ASN A 66 21.04 -0.56 15.44
CA ASN A 66 20.50 -1.26 16.62
C ASN A 66 18.98 -1.52 16.51
N PHE A 67 18.40 -2.04 17.57
CA PHE A 67 16.95 -2.31 17.65
C PHE A 67 16.10 -1.09 17.25
N ARG A 68 16.48 0.12 17.65
CA ARG A 68 15.70 1.35 17.42
C ARG A 68 15.73 1.77 15.96
N SER A 69 16.89 1.71 15.31
CA SER A 69 17.00 2.02 13.89
C SER A 69 16.14 1.07 13.06
N MET A 70 16.21 -0.22 13.39
CA MET A 70 15.41 -1.23 12.71
C MET A 70 13.92 -1.15 13.04
N PHE A 71 13.55 -0.74 14.25
CA PHE A 71 12.16 -0.46 14.65
C PHE A 71 11.54 0.66 13.82
N LEU A 72 12.27 1.77 13.63
CA LEU A 72 11.81 2.88 12.79
C LEU A 72 11.69 2.44 11.32
N LEU A 73 12.65 1.66 10.81
CA LEU A 73 12.58 1.11 9.46
C LEU A 73 11.39 0.16 9.28
N GLY A 74 11.14 -0.72 10.26
CA GLY A 74 9.97 -1.61 10.27
C GLY A 74 8.65 -0.84 10.28
N GLY A 75 8.58 0.25 11.06
CA GLY A 75 7.44 1.16 11.06
C GLY A 75 7.21 1.83 9.69
N ALA A 76 8.26 2.33 9.06
CA ALA A 76 8.18 2.91 7.71
C ALA A 76 7.78 1.87 6.65
N MET A 77 8.29 0.64 6.76
CA MET A 77 7.87 -0.47 5.91
C MET A 77 6.38 -0.77 6.07
N ALA A 78 5.85 -0.74 7.31
CA ALA A 78 4.42 -0.89 7.54
C ALA A 78 3.61 0.25 6.91
N VAL A 79 4.08 1.50 6.98
CA VAL A 79 3.44 2.62 6.28
C VAL A 79 3.39 2.37 4.77
N PHE A 80 4.50 1.91 4.17
CA PHE A 80 4.57 1.56 2.75
C PHE A 80 3.61 0.43 2.35
N VAL A 81 3.59 -0.65 3.12
CA VAL A 81 2.66 -1.77 2.93
C VAL A 81 1.20 -1.32 3.08
N MET A 82 0.90 -0.45 4.03
CA MET A 82 -0.44 0.11 4.20
C MET A 82 -0.81 1.06 3.07
N ALA A 83 0.12 1.87 2.57
CA ALA A 83 -0.10 2.74 1.41
C ALA A 83 -0.42 1.91 0.15
N TRP A 84 0.27 0.79 -0.04
CA TRP A 84 -0.06 -0.20 -1.07
C TRP A 84 -1.49 -0.70 -0.90
N HIS A 85 -1.86 -1.23 0.27
CA HIS A 85 -3.20 -1.75 0.52
C HIS A 85 -4.31 -0.72 0.32
N ILE A 86 -4.11 0.51 0.81
CA ILE A 86 -5.07 1.62 0.68
C ILE A 86 -5.25 1.99 -0.79
N THR A 87 -4.15 2.17 -1.50
CA THR A 87 -4.16 2.62 -2.90
C THR A 87 -4.81 1.58 -3.81
N THR A 88 -4.39 0.32 -3.69
CA THR A 88 -4.96 -0.75 -4.51
C THR A 88 -6.42 -1.02 -4.14
N PHE A 89 -6.83 -0.81 -2.89
CA PHE A 89 -8.24 -0.85 -2.50
C PHE A 89 -9.05 0.25 -3.19
N ILE A 90 -8.57 1.50 -3.17
CA ILE A 90 -9.23 2.64 -3.84
C ILE A 90 -9.36 2.39 -5.34
N ILE A 91 -8.40 1.74 -5.99
CA ILE A 91 -8.46 1.50 -7.43
C ILE A 91 -9.35 0.28 -7.76
N ASN A 92 -9.29 -0.78 -6.95
CA ASN A 92 -9.94 -2.06 -7.24
C ASN A 92 -11.33 -2.25 -6.62
N HIS A 93 -11.80 -1.32 -5.79
CA HIS A 93 -13.07 -1.46 -5.08
C HIS A 93 -14.26 -1.77 -6.00
N SER A 94 -14.28 -1.20 -7.21
CA SER A 94 -15.33 -1.43 -8.20
C SER A 94 -15.30 -2.84 -8.78
N ARG A 95 -14.12 -3.45 -8.91
CA ARG A 95 -13.94 -4.80 -9.48
C ARG A 95 -14.28 -5.91 -8.48
N ILE A 96 -14.35 -5.56 -7.19
CA ILE A 96 -14.54 -6.52 -6.10
C ILE A 96 -15.67 -6.03 -5.18
N PRO A 97 -16.89 -5.85 -5.73
CA PRO A 97 -18.00 -5.33 -4.96
C PRO A 97 -18.28 -6.26 -3.78
N PHE A 98 -18.22 -7.59 -3.96
CA PHE A 98 -18.56 -8.61 -2.95
C PHE A 98 -17.89 -8.43 -1.57
N ILE A 99 -16.69 -7.85 -1.51
CA ILE A 99 -16.01 -7.58 -0.22
C ILE A 99 -16.72 -6.50 0.59
N GLY A 100 -17.39 -5.56 -0.06
CA GLY A 100 -18.04 -4.39 0.57
C GLY A 100 -19.32 -4.75 1.31
N ALA A 101 -19.88 -5.93 1.01
CA ALA A 101 -21.07 -6.50 1.63
C ALA A 101 -20.70 -7.15 2.96
N VAL A 102 -19.40 -7.33 3.21
CA VAL A 102 -18.92 -7.97 4.41
C VAL A 102 -18.41 -6.91 5.37
N ARG A 103 -18.84 -7.01 6.64
CA ARG A 103 -18.31 -6.17 7.74
C ARG A 103 -16.77 -6.20 7.74
N TYR A 104 -16.12 -5.05 7.91
CA TYR A 104 -14.67 -4.92 7.85
C TYR A 104 -14.06 -5.26 6.47
N ALA A 105 -14.69 -4.75 5.40
CA ALA A 105 -14.27 -4.89 4.01
C ALA A 105 -12.77 -4.63 3.79
N PHE A 106 -12.26 -3.52 4.33
CA PHE A 106 -10.86 -3.14 4.19
C PHE A 106 -9.88 -4.18 4.76
N ILE A 107 -10.10 -4.66 5.99
CA ILE A 107 -9.22 -5.67 6.62
C ILE A 107 -9.20 -6.96 5.79
N LYS A 108 -10.37 -7.40 5.31
CA LYS A 108 -10.46 -8.58 4.43
C LYS A 108 -9.73 -8.33 3.13
N TYR A 109 -9.87 -7.15 2.54
CA TYR A 109 -9.11 -6.78 1.36
C TYR A 109 -7.60 -6.84 1.63
N CYS A 110 -7.12 -6.24 2.73
CA CYS A 110 -5.69 -6.27 3.08
C CYS A 110 -5.18 -7.70 3.15
N LEU A 111 -5.82 -8.57 3.93
CA LEU A 111 -5.44 -9.99 4.06
C LEU A 111 -5.36 -10.71 2.72
N ASN A 112 -6.31 -10.45 1.81
CA ASN A 112 -6.30 -11.06 0.49
C ASN A 112 -5.29 -10.39 -0.46
N ASN A 113 -4.90 -9.14 -0.21
CA ASN A 113 -3.91 -8.40 -1.01
C ASN A 113 -2.48 -8.47 -0.43
N SER A 114 -2.24 -9.26 0.62
CA SER A 114 -0.94 -9.31 1.32
C SER A 114 0.09 -10.22 0.65
N LEU A 115 -0.23 -10.94 -0.43
CA LEU A 115 0.69 -11.90 -1.04
C LEU A 115 2.01 -11.26 -1.49
N LEU A 116 1.95 -10.15 -2.22
CA LEU A 116 3.15 -9.42 -2.67
C LEU A 116 3.93 -8.81 -1.49
N PRO A 117 3.32 -8.04 -0.56
CA PRO A 117 4.00 -7.58 0.65
C PRO A 117 4.67 -8.70 1.46
N LEU A 118 4.00 -9.84 1.62
CA LEU A 118 4.51 -10.96 2.41
C LEU A 118 5.72 -11.62 1.74
N LEU A 119 5.68 -11.80 0.42
CA LEU A 119 6.84 -12.29 -0.33
C LEU A 119 8.04 -11.34 -0.18
N PHE A 120 7.79 -10.03 -0.27
CA PHE A 120 8.84 -9.03 -0.07
C PHE A 120 9.39 -9.04 1.36
N LEU A 121 8.55 -9.15 2.39
CA LEU A 121 9.00 -9.24 3.78
C LEU A 121 9.85 -10.48 4.04
N ILE A 122 9.50 -11.62 3.44
CA ILE A 122 10.32 -12.85 3.53
C ILE A 122 11.68 -12.62 2.86
N PHE A 123 11.68 -12.10 1.63
CA PHE A 123 12.90 -11.78 0.88
C PHE A 123 13.80 -10.81 1.65
N TYR A 124 13.23 -9.73 2.20
CA TYR A 124 13.94 -8.74 2.99
C TYR A 124 14.54 -9.36 4.25
N THR A 125 13.78 -10.17 4.98
CA THR A 125 14.26 -10.82 6.21
C THR A 125 15.43 -11.77 5.95
N ILE A 126 15.35 -12.57 4.88
CA ILE A 126 16.47 -13.44 4.49
C ILE A 126 17.70 -12.60 4.13
N SER A 127 17.51 -11.53 3.35
CA SER A 127 18.59 -10.65 2.91
C SER A 127 19.24 -9.89 4.09
N SER A 128 18.43 -9.38 5.02
CA SER A 128 18.87 -8.72 6.26
C SER A 128 19.69 -9.66 7.14
N ILE A 129 19.17 -10.86 7.43
CA ILE A 129 19.90 -11.85 8.25
C ILE A 129 21.24 -12.21 7.59
N ARG A 130 21.26 -12.43 6.27
CA ARG A 130 22.49 -12.72 5.55
C ARG A 130 23.48 -11.55 5.62
N PHE A 131 23.01 -10.32 5.44
CA PHE A 131 23.86 -9.15 5.53
C PHE A 131 24.49 -8.99 6.92
N GLN A 132 23.67 -9.13 7.97
CA GLN A 132 24.11 -8.99 9.35
C GLN A 132 25.13 -10.08 9.76
N LEU A 133 24.96 -11.33 9.30
CA LEU A 133 25.88 -12.42 9.62
C LEU A 133 27.20 -12.34 8.85
N PHE A 134 27.15 -12.03 7.54
CA PHE A 134 28.33 -12.14 6.66
C PHE A 134 29.08 -10.82 6.43
N HIS A 135 28.44 -9.67 6.57
CA HIS A 135 29.08 -8.36 6.35
C HIS A 135 29.36 -7.65 7.68
N GLU A 136 28.36 -7.56 8.55
CA GLU A 136 28.50 -6.93 9.88
C GLU A 136 29.11 -7.86 10.94
N HIS A 137 29.28 -9.15 10.63
CA HIS A 137 29.78 -10.18 11.56
C HIS A 137 29.03 -10.18 12.90
N ALA A 138 27.74 -9.84 12.87
CA ALA A 138 26.91 -9.70 14.06
C ALA A 138 26.64 -11.06 14.70
N GLY A 139 26.71 -11.13 16.03
CA GLY A 139 26.35 -12.34 16.76
C GLY A 139 24.86 -12.70 16.59
N ILE A 140 24.52 -13.98 16.64
CA ILE A 140 23.14 -14.50 16.44
C ILE A 140 22.12 -13.77 17.33
N LEU A 141 22.46 -13.53 18.60
CA LEU A 141 21.59 -12.81 19.54
C LEU A 141 21.35 -11.34 19.14
N GLN A 142 22.34 -10.70 18.50
CA GLN A 142 22.20 -9.34 17.99
C GLN A 142 21.30 -9.33 16.75
N VAL A 143 21.47 -10.29 15.83
CA VAL A 143 20.59 -10.46 14.68
C VAL A 143 19.13 -10.64 15.12
N LEU A 144 18.87 -11.51 16.11
CA LEU A 144 17.51 -11.71 16.64
C LEU A 144 16.93 -10.42 17.23
N ARG A 145 17.73 -9.62 17.95
CA ARG A 145 17.30 -8.31 18.48
C ARG A 145 16.98 -7.31 17.37
N ILE A 146 17.82 -7.22 16.34
CA ILE A 146 17.58 -6.35 15.18
C ILE A 146 16.29 -6.75 14.46
N GLN A 147 16.11 -8.04 14.17
CA GLN A 147 14.89 -8.55 13.52
C GLN A 147 13.65 -8.36 14.39
N ALA A 148 13.75 -8.55 15.71
CA ALA A 148 12.66 -8.25 16.63
C ALA A 148 12.27 -6.76 16.61
N GLY A 149 13.26 -5.86 16.53
CA GLY A 149 13.02 -4.42 16.36
C GLY A 149 12.21 -4.12 15.12
N PHE A 150 12.64 -4.66 13.97
CA PHE A 150 11.91 -4.53 12.71
C PHE A 150 10.44 -4.94 12.82
N TYR A 151 10.19 -6.16 13.29
CA TYR A 151 8.83 -6.71 13.33
C TYR A 151 7.95 -6.08 14.41
N LEU A 152 8.53 -5.61 15.52
CA LEU A 152 7.79 -4.84 16.52
C LEU A 152 7.33 -3.49 15.96
N GLY A 153 8.23 -2.76 15.30
CA GLY A 153 7.88 -1.49 14.65
C GLY A 153 6.83 -1.67 13.56
N PHE A 154 7.01 -2.69 12.72
CA PHE A 154 6.06 -3.04 11.66
C PHE A 154 4.67 -3.36 12.23
N THR A 155 4.61 -4.26 13.21
CA THR A 155 3.36 -4.71 13.82
C THR A 155 2.63 -3.57 14.53
N LEU A 156 3.36 -2.73 15.27
CA LEU A 156 2.79 -1.57 15.97
C LEU A 156 2.07 -0.64 14.99
N ILE A 157 2.73 -0.26 13.89
CA ILE A 157 2.15 0.65 12.90
C ILE A 157 0.95 0.01 12.16
N VAL A 158 1.02 -1.30 11.87
CA VAL A 158 -0.13 -2.02 11.28
C VAL A 158 -1.33 -2.02 12.25
N ILE A 159 -1.10 -2.25 13.55
CA ILE A 159 -2.16 -2.21 14.57
C ILE A 159 -2.77 -0.81 14.67
N ILE A 160 -1.94 0.24 14.75
CA ILE A 160 -2.41 1.64 14.78
C ILE A 160 -3.23 1.96 13.54
N SER A 161 -2.76 1.57 12.36
CA SER A 161 -3.46 1.77 11.09
C SER A 161 -4.82 1.09 11.11
N PHE A 162 -4.89 -0.18 11.51
CA PHE A 162 -6.16 -0.88 11.61
C PHE A 162 -7.08 -0.31 12.69
N ALA A 163 -6.57 0.13 13.84
CA ALA A 163 -7.37 0.78 14.87
C ALA A 163 -8.09 2.04 14.32
N TYR A 164 -7.37 2.87 13.55
CA TYR A 164 -7.94 4.00 12.84
C TYR A 164 -9.03 3.58 11.84
N PHE A 165 -8.71 2.67 10.91
CA PHE A 165 -9.65 2.23 9.87
C PHE A 165 -10.86 1.46 10.43
N PHE A 166 -10.72 0.81 11.58
CA PHE A 166 -11.79 0.08 12.23
C PHE A 166 -12.85 1.00 12.82
N ARG A 167 -12.43 2.14 13.41
CA ARG A 167 -13.33 3.20 13.87
C ARG A 167 -14.10 3.78 12.68
N VAL A 168 -13.39 4.16 11.62
CA VAL A 168 -14.00 4.70 10.40
C VAL A 168 -14.95 3.69 9.72
N GLY A 169 -14.58 2.41 9.68
CA GLY A 169 -15.36 1.36 9.01
C GLY A 169 -16.67 0.99 9.72
N ARG A 170 -16.72 1.03 11.06
CA ARG A 170 -17.94 0.74 11.83
C ARG A 170 -19.02 1.81 11.62
N ASP A 171 -18.63 3.08 11.66
CA ASP A 171 -19.58 4.20 11.55
C ASP A 171 -20.17 4.28 10.14
N LEU A 172 -19.35 4.05 9.11
CA LEU A 172 -19.79 4.08 7.70
C LEU A 172 -20.82 3.00 7.38
N LEU A 173 -20.57 1.74 7.73
CA LEU A 173 -21.51 0.65 7.42
C LEU A 173 -22.85 0.88 8.12
N LYS A 174 -22.82 1.33 9.38
CA LYS A 174 -24.02 1.68 10.14
C LYS A 174 -24.78 2.83 9.48
N THR A 175 -24.12 3.93 9.11
CA THR A 175 -24.78 5.07 8.45
C THR A 175 -25.35 4.70 7.07
N VAL A 176 -24.64 3.89 6.27
CA VAL A 176 -25.09 3.51 4.93
C VAL A 176 -26.26 2.53 5.01
N ILE A 177 -26.18 1.50 5.88
CA ILE A 177 -27.31 0.59 6.11
C ILE A 177 -28.51 1.36 6.67
N SER A 178 -28.34 2.22 7.68
CA SER A 178 -29.46 3.01 8.24
C SER A 178 -30.10 3.98 7.24
N ARG A 179 -29.35 4.48 6.24
CA ARG A 179 -29.91 5.33 5.16
C ARG A 179 -30.55 4.53 4.01
N ILE A 180 -30.12 3.27 3.81
CA ILE A 180 -30.57 2.42 2.71
C ILE A 180 -31.57 1.32 3.19
N ALA A 181 -31.80 1.18 4.50
CA ALA A 181 -32.71 0.20 5.10
C ALA A 181 -34.20 0.36 4.75
N ASN A 182 -34.58 1.39 3.99
CA ASN A 182 -35.91 1.51 3.42
C ASN A 182 -35.91 1.03 1.96
N PRO A 183 -36.30 -0.24 1.68
CA PRO A 183 -36.29 -0.81 0.33
C PRO A 183 -37.19 -0.05 -0.67
N ALA A 184 -38.22 0.65 -0.19
CA ALA A 184 -39.10 1.49 -1.01
C ALA A 184 -38.41 2.75 -1.58
N LEU A 185 -37.41 3.31 -0.89
CA LEU A 185 -36.66 4.49 -1.36
C LEU A 185 -35.62 4.12 -2.44
N ILE A 186 -35.12 2.89 -2.43
CA ILE A 186 -34.14 2.38 -3.41
C ILE A 186 -34.74 2.34 -4.83
N ARG A 187 -36.05 2.06 -4.93
CA ARG A 187 -36.77 1.95 -6.21
C ARG A 187 -37.06 3.32 -6.85
N ASN A 188 -37.20 4.37 -6.05
CA ASN A 188 -37.64 5.69 -6.51
C ASN A 188 -36.51 6.71 -6.66
N ILE A 189 -35.35 6.49 -6.01
CA ILE A 189 -34.20 7.42 -6.09
C ILE A 189 -33.23 7.05 -7.22
N ILE A 190 -33.28 5.80 -7.71
CA ILE A 190 -32.29 5.26 -8.64
C ILE A 190 -33.02 4.77 -9.89
N PRO A 191 -33.14 5.60 -10.95
CA PRO A 191 -33.66 5.17 -12.24
C PRO A 191 -32.88 3.94 -12.71
N TYR A 192 -33.56 3.02 -13.39
CA TYR A 192 -32.92 1.89 -14.04
C TYR A 192 -32.18 2.40 -15.28
N ASP A 193 -31.01 3.02 -15.09
CA ASP A 193 -30.10 3.24 -16.21
C ASP A 193 -29.55 1.87 -16.62
N SER A 194 -30.02 1.41 -17.77
CA SER A 194 -29.55 0.24 -18.52
C SER A 194 -28.18 0.45 -19.17
N LEU A 195 -27.48 1.53 -18.81
CA LEU A 195 -26.05 1.64 -19.01
C LEU A 195 -25.37 0.73 -17.97
N ASP A 196 -25.51 -0.57 -18.20
CA ASP A 196 -24.63 -1.60 -17.68
C ASP A 196 -23.20 -1.17 -18.05
N ILE A 197 -22.56 -0.43 -17.15
CA ILE A 197 -21.12 -0.40 -17.10
C ILE A 197 -20.76 -1.87 -16.96
N GLU A 198 -20.24 -2.50 -18.03
CA GLU A 198 -19.56 -3.78 -17.97
C GLU A 198 -18.40 -3.61 -16.98
N MET A 199 -18.74 -3.73 -15.69
CA MET A 199 -17.76 -3.73 -14.63
C MET A 199 -16.98 -5.01 -14.85
N ASP A 200 -15.71 -4.88 -15.21
CA ASP A 200 -14.78 -6.00 -15.30
C ASP A 200 -14.55 -6.57 -13.90
N LEU A 201 -15.55 -7.36 -13.45
CA LEU A 201 -15.63 -7.99 -12.15
C LEU A 201 -14.56 -9.07 -12.05
N LEU A 202 -13.86 -9.06 -10.93
CA LEU A 202 -12.87 -10.08 -10.65
C LEU A 202 -13.60 -11.42 -10.41
N LYS A 203 -13.34 -12.40 -11.28
CA LYS A 203 -13.92 -13.76 -11.19
C LYS A 203 -13.22 -14.57 -10.09
N ALA A 204 -13.46 -14.21 -8.84
CA ALA A 204 -12.99 -14.94 -7.66
C ALA A 204 -14.16 -15.68 -7.00
N ASP A 205 -13.95 -16.95 -6.65
CA ASP A 205 -14.99 -17.80 -6.03
C ASP A 205 -14.84 -17.86 -4.51
N THR A 206 -13.60 -17.75 -4.02
CA THR A 206 -13.26 -17.89 -2.59
C THR A 206 -12.38 -16.73 -2.11
N PHE A 207 -12.50 -16.41 -0.82
CA PHE A 207 -11.70 -15.37 -0.16
C PHE A 207 -11.28 -15.78 1.25
N LEU A 208 -10.21 -15.16 1.74
CA LEU A 208 -9.72 -15.32 3.10
C LEU A 208 -10.49 -14.39 4.05
N THR A 209 -11.08 -14.96 5.10
CA THR A 209 -11.76 -14.19 6.14
C THR A 209 -10.78 -13.65 7.19
N GLY A 210 -11.23 -12.71 8.03
CA GLY A 210 -10.42 -12.14 9.12
C GLY A 210 -9.95 -13.14 10.19
N ARG A 211 -10.51 -14.35 10.24
CA ARG A 211 -10.05 -15.45 11.11
C ARG A 211 -9.21 -16.47 10.35
N LEU A 212 -8.63 -16.08 9.20
CA LEU A 212 -7.85 -16.93 8.30
C LEU A 212 -8.58 -18.18 7.79
N LYS A 213 -9.93 -18.18 7.81
CA LYS A 213 -10.74 -19.25 7.21
C LYS A 213 -11.08 -18.90 5.76
N ILE A 214 -11.04 -19.89 4.88
CA ILE A 214 -11.47 -19.74 3.48
C ILE A 214 -13.00 -19.84 3.43
N LYS A 215 -13.65 -18.88 2.77
CA LYS A 215 -15.10 -18.89 2.51
C LYS A 215 -15.39 -18.65 1.03
N LYS A 216 -16.55 -19.11 0.56
CA LYS A 216 -17.05 -18.81 -0.79
C LYS A 216 -17.85 -17.50 -0.78
N PHE A 217 -17.84 -16.78 -1.89
CA PHE A 217 -18.69 -15.59 -2.04
C PHE A 217 -20.18 -15.94 -2.14
N SER A 218 -20.53 -17.12 -2.66
CA SER A 218 -21.91 -17.63 -2.73
C SER A 218 -22.59 -17.77 -1.36
N ASP A 219 -21.81 -17.88 -0.28
CA ASP A 219 -22.32 -18.04 1.09
C ASP A 219 -22.57 -16.68 1.79
N VAL A 220 -22.27 -15.56 1.13
CA VAL A 220 -22.46 -14.20 1.66
C VAL A 220 -23.80 -13.67 1.14
N GLU A 221 -24.59 -13.03 2.02
CA GLU A 221 -25.87 -12.41 1.66
C GLU A 221 -25.76 -11.61 0.34
N SER A 222 -26.71 -11.86 -0.56
CA SER A 222 -26.77 -11.25 -1.87
C SER A 222 -27.31 -9.83 -1.76
N TYR A 223 -26.47 -8.87 -1.37
CA TYR A 223 -26.82 -7.45 -1.45
C TYR A 223 -26.84 -6.99 -2.90
N HIS A 224 -27.77 -6.10 -3.25
CA HIS A 224 -27.82 -5.53 -4.60
C HIS A 224 -26.47 -4.88 -4.96
N PRO A 225 -25.90 -5.15 -6.16
CA PRO A 225 -24.60 -4.62 -6.60
C PRO A 225 -24.48 -3.09 -6.50
N ARG A 226 -25.60 -2.37 -6.61
CA ARG A 226 -25.66 -0.91 -6.49
C ARG A 226 -25.44 -0.41 -5.05
N LEU A 227 -26.00 -1.09 -4.05
CA LEU A 227 -25.78 -0.80 -2.62
C LEU A 227 -24.32 -1.02 -2.26
N LEU A 228 -23.79 -2.12 -2.78
CA LEU A 228 -22.43 -2.56 -2.61
C LEU A 228 -21.40 -1.58 -3.19
N ASN A 229 -21.63 -1.12 -4.42
CA ASN A 229 -20.82 -0.08 -5.05
C ASN A 229 -20.90 1.26 -4.31
N THR A 230 -22.05 1.61 -3.75
CA THR A 230 -22.23 2.86 -2.99
C THR A 230 -21.45 2.84 -1.68
N VAL A 231 -21.49 1.73 -0.94
CA VAL A 231 -20.68 1.51 0.27
C VAL A 231 -19.18 1.60 -0.08
N MET A 232 -18.76 0.92 -1.16
CA MET A 232 -17.36 0.90 -1.59
C MET A 232 -16.84 2.27 -2.06
N ARG A 233 -17.63 3.03 -2.83
CA ARG A 233 -17.26 4.38 -3.29
C ARG A 233 -17.16 5.38 -2.12
N ARG A 234 -17.93 5.17 -1.05
CA ARG A 234 -17.81 5.96 0.19
C ARG A 234 -16.54 5.57 0.97
N HIS A 235 -16.22 4.27 1.04
CA HIS A 235 -14.97 3.80 1.64
C HIS A 235 -13.73 4.31 0.90
N SER A 236 -13.75 4.35 -0.44
CA SER A 236 -12.63 4.88 -1.22
C SER A 236 -12.40 6.37 -0.97
N ARG A 237 -13.46 7.19 -0.87
CA ARG A 237 -13.33 8.61 -0.51
C ARG A 237 -12.70 8.81 0.87
N ASN A 238 -13.09 7.99 1.86
CA ASN A 238 -12.51 8.04 3.19
C ASN A 238 -11.04 7.54 3.22
N ALA A 239 -10.71 6.59 2.35
CA ALA A 239 -9.35 6.13 2.15
C ALA A 239 -8.47 7.23 1.50
N THR A 240 -9.00 7.98 0.52
CA THR A 240 -8.32 9.15 -0.06
C THR A 240 -8.03 10.24 0.99
N THR A 241 -8.97 10.50 1.92
CA THR A 241 -8.72 11.43 3.03
C THR A 241 -7.66 10.93 4.01
N ALA A 242 -7.56 9.61 4.24
CA ALA A 242 -6.49 9.04 5.06
C ALA A 242 -5.12 9.17 4.38
N THR A 243 -5.05 9.03 3.06
CA THR A 243 -3.83 9.28 2.27
C THR A 243 -3.38 10.74 2.37
N LEU A 244 -4.31 11.70 2.29
CA LEU A 244 -4.00 13.13 2.50
C LEU A 244 -3.45 13.40 3.91
N PHE A 245 -4.01 12.75 4.93
CA PHE A 245 -3.49 12.86 6.29
C PHE A 245 -2.10 12.24 6.46
N ALA A 246 -1.81 11.14 5.77
CA ALA A 246 -0.47 10.53 5.77
C ALA A 246 0.58 11.43 5.08
N ILE A 247 0.21 12.10 3.99
CA ILE A 247 1.05 13.11 3.32
C ILE A 247 1.37 14.27 4.28
N LEU A 248 0.37 14.74 5.04
CA LEU A 248 0.56 15.79 6.04
C LEU A 248 1.57 15.38 7.14
N ILE A 249 1.46 14.15 7.66
CA ILE A 249 2.41 13.63 8.66
C ILE A 249 3.83 13.57 8.09
N LEU A 250 3.97 13.15 6.84
CA LEU A 250 5.27 13.09 6.17
C LEU A 250 5.92 14.46 5.98
N PHE A 251 5.10 15.45 5.61
CA PHE A 251 5.54 16.83 5.55
C PHE A 251 6.00 17.33 6.93
N LEU A 252 5.24 17.05 7.99
CA LEU A 252 5.61 17.41 9.36
C LEU A 252 6.92 16.75 9.79
N LEU A 253 7.13 15.46 9.51
CA LEU A 253 8.39 14.76 9.81
C LEU A 253 9.58 15.39 9.06
N GLY A 254 9.38 15.83 7.82
CA GLY A 254 10.40 16.55 7.05
C GLY A 254 10.80 17.88 7.68
N LEU A 255 9.83 18.64 8.22
CA LEU A 255 10.09 19.94 8.86
C LEU A 255 10.96 19.82 10.12
N PHE A 256 10.88 18.70 10.84
CA PHE A 256 11.65 18.46 12.06
C PHE A 256 12.96 17.68 11.84
N SER A 257 13.41 17.50 10.60
CA SER A 257 14.63 16.74 10.27
C SER A 257 15.92 17.32 10.89
N GLU A 258 15.91 18.59 11.31
CA GLU A 258 17.06 19.21 11.96
C GLU A 258 17.27 18.71 13.40
N GLN A 259 16.22 18.19 14.07
CA GLN A 259 16.33 17.68 15.43
C GLN A 259 16.85 16.23 15.44
N PRO A 260 18.00 15.93 16.09
CA PRO A 260 18.61 14.59 16.07
C PRO A 260 17.67 13.47 16.54
N THR A 261 16.80 13.74 17.50
CA THR A 261 15.83 12.78 18.05
C THR A 261 14.64 12.51 17.13
N LEU A 262 14.38 13.37 16.15
CA LEU A 262 13.29 13.23 15.17
C LEU A 262 13.81 12.77 13.79
N ARG A 263 15.13 12.64 13.62
CA ARG A 263 15.75 12.12 12.39
C ARG A 263 15.48 10.64 12.22
N VAL A 264 14.68 10.26 11.24
CA VAL A 264 14.47 8.84 10.90
C VAL A 264 15.64 8.30 10.06
N PRO A 265 15.89 6.97 10.08
CA PRO A 265 16.88 6.35 9.18
C PRO A 265 16.62 6.69 7.71
N ALA A 266 17.67 6.84 6.91
CA ALA A 266 17.53 7.25 5.51
C ALA A 266 16.61 6.32 4.68
N ALA A 267 16.72 5.01 4.87
CA ALA A 267 15.83 4.05 4.21
C ALA A 267 14.35 4.19 4.65
N ALA A 268 14.10 4.59 5.90
CA ALA A 268 12.75 4.88 6.38
C ALA A 268 12.17 6.09 5.64
N SER A 269 12.94 7.17 5.46
CA SER A 269 12.53 8.32 4.65
C SER A 269 12.20 7.94 3.21
N PHE A 270 13.00 7.06 2.60
CA PHE A 270 12.75 6.58 1.24
C PHE A 270 11.44 5.80 1.13
N LEU A 271 11.17 4.87 2.06
CA LEU A 271 9.90 4.13 2.11
C LEU A 271 8.70 5.04 2.31
N LEU A 272 8.85 6.04 3.18
CA LEU A 272 7.81 7.03 3.42
C LEU A 272 7.54 7.89 2.18
N LEU A 273 8.59 8.36 1.49
CA LEU A 273 8.46 9.05 0.21
C LEU A 273 7.75 8.17 -0.84
N PHE A 274 8.15 6.91 -0.96
CA PHE A 274 7.51 5.94 -1.85
C PHE A 274 6.03 5.76 -1.53
N SER A 275 5.67 5.76 -0.24
CA SER A 275 4.28 5.68 0.22
C SER A 275 3.45 6.87 -0.27
N VAL A 276 4.01 8.08 -0.23
CA VAL A 276 3.35 9.31 -0.69
C VAL A 276 3.19 9.31 -2.20
N ILE A 277 4.26 9.02 -2.94
CA ILE A 277 4.21 8.95 -4.41
C ILE A 277 3.21 7.89 -4.84
N MET A 278 3.21 6.71 -4.20
CA MET A 278 2.23 5.67 -4.47
C MET A 278 0.79 6.13 -4.25
N GLY A 279 0.52 6.81 -3.13
CA GLY A 279 -0.79 7.39 -2.84
C GLY A 279 -1.22 8.48 -3.85
N MET A 280 -0.26 9.29 -4.31
CA MET A 280 -0.48 10.31 -5.33
C MET A 280 -0.81 9.67 -6.69
N VAL A 281 -0.02 8.70 -7.14
CA VAL A 281 -0.27 7.91 -8.37
C VAL A 281 -1.66 7.25 -8.29
N GLY A 282 -2.00 6.69 -7.13
CA GLY A 282 -3.31 6.14 -6.84
C GLY A 282 -4.45 7.12 -7.00
N SER A 283 -4.26 8.33 -6.48
CA SER A 283 -5.24 9.41 -6.55
C SER A 283 -5.42 9.91 -7.97
N VAL A 284 -4.32 10.18 -8.70
CA VAL A 284 -4.32 10.58 -10.12
C VAL A 284 -5.09 9.55 -10.95
N LYS A 285 -4.78 8.26 -10.79
CA LYS A 285 -5.48 7.18 -11.48
C LYS A 285 -6.97 7.11 -11.13
N TYR A 286 -7.33 7.30 -9.86
CA TYR A 286 -8.72 7.32 -9.42
C TYR A 286 -9.51 8.48 -10.03
N PHE A 287 -8.92 9.69 -10.09
CA PHE A 287 -9.58 10.88 -10.63
C PHE A 287 -9.65 10.89 -12.16
N LEU A 288 -8.55 10.58 -12.85
CA LEU A 288 -8.44 10.72 -14.31
C LEU A 288 -8.94 9.48 -15.07
N ARG A 289 -9.11 8.34 -14.42
CA ARG A 289 -9.58 7.07 -15.02
C ARG A 289 -8.79 6.72 -16.30
N SER A 290 -9.40 6.87 -17.48
CA SER A 290 -8.79 6.58 -18.79
C SER A 290 -7.80 7.65 -19.25
N TRP A 291 -7.85 8.85 -18.69
CA TRP A 291 -6.99 9.99 -19.05
C TRP A 291 -5.69 10.02 -18.22
N GLU A 292 -5.34 8.92 -17.54
CA GLU A 292 -4.14 8.81 -16.69
C GLU A 292 -2.86 9.21 -17.44
N ILE A 293 -2.68 8.72 -18.68
CA ILE A 293 -1.48 9.02 -19.49
C ILE A 293 -1.39 10.52 -19.81
N LEU A 294 -2.52 11.13 -20.20
CA LEU A 294 -2.57 12.55 -20.52
C LEU A 294 -2.34 13.41 -19.27
N GLY A 295 -2.89 12.99 -18.12
CA GLY A 295 -2.63 13.65 -16.84
C GLY A 295 -1.14 13.62 -16.45
N TRP A 296 -0.48 12.47 -16.60
CA TRP A 296 0.98 12.38 -16.37
C TRP A 296 1.78 13.25 -17.35
N ALA A 297 1.39 13.28 -18.63
CA ALA A 297 2.03 14.13 -19.62
C ALA A 297 1.93 15.62 -19.25
N VAL A 298 0.76 16.06 -18.78
CA VAL A 298 0.54 17.44 -18.31
C VAL A 298 1.37 17.74 -17.06
N ILE A 299 1.37 16.84 -16.06
CA ILE A 299 2.16 17.02 -14.82
C ILE A 299 3.66 17.15 -15.15
N ILE A 300 4.19 16.25 -16.00
CA ILE A 300 5.60 16.29 -16.41
C ILE A 300 5.90 17.57 -17.19
N SER A 301 5.00 18.01 -18.08
CA SER A 301 5.16 19.24 -18.85
C SER A 301 5.17 20.49 -17.94
N ILE A 302 4.31 20.53 -16.92
CA ILE A 302 4.28 21.62 -15.93
C ILE A 302 5.58 21.63 -15.12
N ILE A 303 6.05 20.48 -14.63
CA ILE A 303 7.31 20.40 -13.88
C ILE A 303 8.48 20.84 -14.76
N ALA A 304 8.54 20.36 -16.00
CA ALA A 304 9.59 20.76 -16.95
C ALA A 304 9.57 22.28 -17.22
N PHE A 305 8.38 22.88 -17.34
CA PHE A 305 8.22 24.31 -17.47
C PHE A 305 8.69 25.07 -16.22
N LEU A 306 8.29 24.63 -15.02
CA LEU A 306 8.71 25.25 -13.75
C LEU A 306 10.23 25.18 -13.51
N VAL A 307 10.86 24.09 -13.92
CA VAL A 307 12.32 23.93 -13.87
C VAL A 307 12.99 24.86 -14.89
N LYS A 308 12.43 24.95 -16.11
CA LYS A 308 12.93 25.86 -17.15
C LYS A 308 12.89 27.33 -16.71
N GLU A 309 11.78 27.74 -16.09
CA GLU A 309 11.60 29.11 -15.57
C GLU A 309 12.31 29.35 -14.22
N ARG A 310 13.10 28.38 -13.74
CA ARG A 310 13.85 28.44 -12.46
C ARG A 310 12.98 28.72 -11.23
N VAL A 311 11.67 28.44 -11.30
CA VAL A 311 10.76 28.49 -10.14
C VAL A 311 11.09 27.35 -9.17
N VAL A 312 11.49 26.19 -9.72
CA VAL A 312 11.96 25.03 -8.96
C VAL A 312 13.42 24.80 -9.30
N ASP A 313 14.32 25.02 -8.34
CA ASP A 313 15.74 24.67 -8.50
C ASP A 313 15.97 23.23 -8.05
N LEU A 314 16.28 22.36 -9.02
CA LEU A 314 16.61 20.95 -8.77
C LEU A 314 18.11 20.73 -8.54
N ARG A 315 18.92 21.79 -8.49
CA ARG A 315 20.35 21.67 -8.21
C ARG A 315 20.56 21.20 -6.78
N SER A 316 21.24 20.08 -6.65
CA SER A 316 21.73 19.57 -5.37
C SER A 316 22.87 20.46 -4.89
N ILE A 317 22.56 21.44 -4.04
CA ILE A 317 23.58 22.22 -3.33
C ILE A 317 24.10 21.39 -2.15
N ALA A 318 25.39 21.07 -2.16
CA ALA A 318 26.04 20.50 -0.98
C ALA A 318 26.02 21.53 0.15
N TYR A 319 25.46 21.12 1.28
CA TYR A 319 25.30 21.96 2.47
C TYR A 319 26.66 22.50 2.94
N GLY A 320 26.76 23.82 3.12
CA GLY A 320 27.97 24.48 3.61
C GLY A 320 28.97 24.96 2.55
N MET A 321 28.72 24.76 1.26
CA MET A 321 29.51 25.40 0.19
C MET A 321 28.84 26.68 -0.30
N ASP A 322 29.64 27.71 -0.57
CA ASP A 322 29.15 28.95 -1.18
C ASP A 322 29.07 28.77 -2.71
N TYR A 323 27.86 28.89 -3.25
CA TYR A 323 27.58 28.79 -4.69
C TYR A 323 27.37 30.17 -5.33
N LYS A 324 27.65 31.26 -4.61
CA LYS A 324 27.69 32.61 -5.15
C LYS A 324 29.04 32.87 -5.82
N ALA A 325 29.23 32.29 -7.00
CA ALA A 325 30.31 32.65 -7.92
C ALA A 325 29.72 33.06 -9.26
#